data_AF-A0A1A9F1R6-F1
#
_entry.id   AF-A0A1A9F1R6-F1
#
_cell.length_a   1.000
_cell.length_b   1.000
_cell.length_c   1.000
_cell.angle_alpha   90.00
_cell.angle_beta   90.00
_cell.angle_gamma   90.00
#
_symmetry.space_group_name_H-M   'P 1'
#
loop_
_entity.id
_entity.type
_entity.pdbx_description
1 polymer ?
#
loop_
_entity_poly.entity_id
_entity_poly.type
_entity_poly.pdbx_seq_one_letter_code
_entity_poly.pdbx_strand_id
1 'polypeptide(L)'
;MTQDTSSKSWAVTGSVGWHNSQASSYWDRMLSIEEVACVLGVRITELKHAVQHNLPLKGKNPPALNRVTKGKMYFEGRAVKAYIDN
;
A
#
# COMPACT_ATOMS: atom_id res chain seq x y z
N MET A 1 1.33 -28.62 27.23
CA MET A 1 2.41 -28.85 26.24
C MET A 1 1.83 -28.51 24.88
N THR A 2 2.01 -27.27 24.39
CA THR A 2 2.93 -26.88 23.27
C THR A 2 2.64 -27.65 21.97
N GLN A 3 2.37 -27.08 20.78
CA GLN A 3 2.94 -25.90 20.10
C GLN A 3 2.01 -25.33 18.99
N ASP A 4 2.23 -24.04 18.74
CA ASP A 4 1.82 -23.19 17.62
C ASP A 4 2.31 -23.70 16.25
N THR A 5 1.52 -23.51 15.17
CA THR A 5 2.01 -22.84 13.95
C THR A 5 0.85 -22.23 13.18
N SER A 6 0.71 -20.92 13.36
CA SER A 6 -0.02 -19.99 12.51
C SER A 6 0.44 -20.07 11.05
N SER A 7 -0.31 -20.77 10.19
CA SER A 7 -0.18 -20.62 8.74
C SER A 7 -1.20 -19.59 8.25
N LYS A 8 -0.86 -18.31 8.43
CA LYS A 8 -1.56 -17.16 7.86
C LYS A 8 -1.31 -17.11 6.35
N SER A 9 -2.01 -17.94 5.60
CA SER A 9 -2.08 -17.86 4.14
C SER A 9 -3.15 -16.84 3.76
N TRP A 10 -2.81 -15.55 3.77
CA TRP A 10 -3.65 -14.49 3.19
C TRP A 10 -3.01 -13.98 1.92
N ALA A 11 -2.91 -14.84 0.90
CA ALA A 11 -2.78 -14.38 -0.47
C ALA A 11 -4.19 -14.10 -1.00
N VAL A 12 -4.70 -12.90 -0.71
CA VAL A 12 -5.82 -12.33 -1.47
C VAL A 12 -5.23 -11.83 -2.78
N THR A 13 -5.20 -12.69 -3.79
CA THR A 13 -5.08 -12.28 -5.19
C THR A 13 -6.43 -11.67 -5.60
N GLY A 14 -6.71 -10.49 -5.05
CA GLY A 14 -7.92 -9.72 -5.33
C GLY A 14 -7.67 -8.74 -6.46
N SER A 15 -7.95 -9.17 -7.69
CA SER A 15 -8.38 -8.33 -8.82
C SER A 15 -7.80 -6.91 -8.91
N VAL A 16 -6.58 -6.76 -9.44
CA VAL A 16 -6.09 -5.48 -9.98
C VAL A 16 -6.72 -5.27 -11.35
N GLY A 17 -8.00 -4.96 -11.39
CA GLY A 17 -8.72 -4.84 -12.65
C GLY A 17 -10.04 -4.11 -12.49
N TRP A 18 -9.99 -2.78 -12.34
CA TRP A 18 -11.02 -1.87 -12.87
C TRP A 18 -10.55 -0.42 -12.59
N HIS A 19 -10.51 0.44 -13.62
CA HIS A 19 -10.19 1.88 -13.60
C HIS A 19 -8.72 2.25 -13.88
N ASN A 20 -8.20 1.97 -15.07
CA ASN A 20 -7.05 2.74 -15.56
C ASN A 20 -6.92 2.88 -17.08
N SER A 21 -8.03 3.05 -17.80
CA SER A 21 -8.00 3.13 -19.26
C SER A 21 -7.53 4.49 -19.81
N GLN A 22 -7.03 5.40 -18.97
CA GLN A 22 -6.60 6.76 -19.39
C GLN A 22 -5.27 7.24 -18.79
N ALA A 23 -4.63 6.50 -17.90
CA ALA A 23 -3.33 6.90 -17.37
C ALA A 23 -2.20 6.39 -18.27
N SER A 24 -1.37 7.30 -18.77
CA SER A 24 -0.23 6.98 -19.67
C SER A 24 0.89 6.19 -18.95
N SER A 25 0.87 6.10 -17.62
CA SER A 25 1.85 5.35 -16.82
C SER A 25 1.23 4.80 -15.54
N TYR A 26 1.77 3.66 -15.05
CA TYR A 26 1.33 3.01 -13.80
C TYR A 26 1.34 3.96 -12.60
N TRP A 27 2.29 4.90 -12.56
CA TRP A 27 2.42 5.87 -11.47
C TRP A 27 1.51 7.10 -11.61
N ASP A 28 0.83 7.26 -12.73
CA ASP A 28 -0.06 8.40 -12.97
C ASP A 28 -1.48 8.15 -12.42
N ARG A 29 -1.75 6.93 -11.94
CA ARG A 29 -3.01 6.59 -11.27
C ARG A 29 -2.92 6.65 -9.76
N MET A 30 -4.10 6.69 -9.13
CA MET A 30 -4.22 6.43 -7.70
C MET A 30 -3.96 4.95 -7.42
N LEU A 31 -3.12 4.68 -6.42
CA LEU A 31 -2.83 3.34 -5.95
C LEU A 31 -3.57 3.09 -4.63
N SER A 32 -4.20 1.94 -4.54
CA SER A 32 -4.80 1.47 -3.28
C SER A 32 -3.72 1.09 -2.26
N ILE A 33 -4.05 1.10 -0.97
CA ILE A 33 -3.12 0.65 0.09
C ILE A 33 -2.57 -0.76 -0.14
N GLU A 34 -3.35 -1.63 -0.79
CA GLU A 34 -2.96 -3.00 -1.13
C GLU A 34 -1.86 -3.00 -2.19
N GLU A 35 -2.03 -2.20 -3.24
CA GLU A 35 -1.01 -2.01 -4.27
C GLU A 35 0.26 -1.37 -3.69
N VAL A 36 0.12 -0.33 -2.88
CA VAL A 36 1.27 0.35 -2.26
C VAL A 36 2.00 -0.61 -1.32
N ALA A 37 1.30 -1.39 -0.50
CA ALA A 37 1.91 -2.38 0.37
C ALA A 37 2.68 -3.45 -0.44
N CYS A 38 2.13 -3.89 -1.56
CA CYS A 38 2.78 -4.83 -2.47
C CYS A 38 4.05 -4.23 -3.10
N VAL A 39 3.94 -3.03 -3.66
CA VAL A 39 5.05 -2.29 -4.28
C VAL A 39 6.17 -2.02 -3.27
N LEU A 40 5.81 -1.64 -2.05
CA LEU A 40 6.77 -1.37 -0.97
C LEU A 40 7.26 -2.65 -0.30
N GLY A 41 6.68 -3.83 -0.57
CA GLY A 41 7.00 -5.08 0.09
C GLY A 41 6.83 -5.02 1.61
N VAL A 42 5.75 -4.41 2.09
CA VAL A 42 5.39 -4.30 3.52
C VAL A 42 4.00 -4.87 3.78
N ARG A 43 3.69 -5.17 5.04
CA ARG A 43 2.32 -5.56 5.41
C ARG A 43 1.37 -4.37 5.33
N ILE A 44 0.18 -4.58 4.78
CA ILE A 44 -0.89 -3.56 4.72
C ILE A 44 -1.18 -2.98 6.10
N THR A 45 -1.17 -3.81 7.15
CA THR A 45 -1.39 -3.35 8.53
C THR A 45 -0.30 -2.41 9.02
N GLU A 46 0.97 -2.66 8.66
CA GLU A 46 2.08 -1.79 9.01
C GLU A 46 2.02 -0.49 8.22
N LEU A 47 1.72 -0.56 6.91
CA LEU A 47 1.54 0.63 6.08
C LEU A 47 0.40 1.50 6.61
N LYS A 48 -0.74 0.88 6.96
CA LYS A 48 -1.89 1.60 7.54
C LYS A 48 -1.51 2.26 8.86
N HIS A 49 -0.84 1.54 9.75
CA HIS A 49 -0.42 2.08 11.04
C HIS A 49 0.60 3.22 10.87
N ALA A 50 1.56 3.06 9.97
CA ALA A 50 2.54 4.09 9.64
C ALA A 50 1.87 5.36 9.10
N VAL A 51 0.93 5.21 8.17
CA VAL A 51 0.20 6.34 7.58
C VAL A 51 -0.71 7.03 8.60
N GLN A 52 -1.38 6.28 9.48
CA GLN A 52 -2.26 6.84 10.51
C GLN A 52 -1.49 7.58 11.60
N HIS A 53 -0.35 7.06 12.03
CA HIS A 53 0.44 7.60 13.14
C HIS A 53 1.65 8.42 12.68
N ASN A 54 1.80 8.65 11.36
CA ASN A 54 2.98 9.28 10.75
C ASN A 54 4.31 8.63 11.22
N LEU A 55 4.30 7.31 11.38
CA LEU A 55 5.48 6.57 11.80
C LEU A 55 6.39 6.25 10.62
N PRO A 56 7.70 6.20 10.82
CA PRO A 56 8.63 5.84 9.77
C PRO A 56 8.38 4.40 9.31
N LEU A 57 8.19 4.24 8.00
CA LEU A 57 8.12 2.95 7.33
C LEU A 57 9.48 2.72 6.65
N LYS A 58 10.13 1.58 6.92
CA LYS A 58 11.48 1.29 6.39
C LYS A 58 12.51 2.41 6.61
N GLY A 59 12.40 3.12 7.74
CA GLY A 59 13.29 4.25 8.08
C GLY A 59 13.04 5.54 7.29
N LYS A 60 11.94 5.63 6.51
CA LYS A 60 11.52 6.82 5.77
C LYS A 60 10.07 7.17 6.08
N ASN A 61 9.68 8.43 5.91
CA ASN A 61 8.29 8.83 6.13
C ASN A 61 7.38 8.18 5.08
N PRO A 62 6.22 7.62 5.48
CA PRO A 62 5.35 6.90 4.58
C PRO A 62 4.84 7.82 3.45
N PRO A 63 4.51 7.26 2.27
CA PRO A 63 3.97 8.06 1.17
C PRO A 63 2.70 8.78 1.63
N ALA A 64 2.58 10.05 1.23
CA ALA A 64 1.46 10.89 1.63
C ALA A 64 0.12 10.29 1.19
N LEU A 65 -0.80 10.20 2.13
CA LEU A 65 -2.16 9.75 1.88
C LEU A 65 -2.92 10.85 1.12
N ASN A 66 -3.37 10.56 -0.09
CA ASN A 66 -4.09 11.54 -0.90
C ASN A 66 -5.57 11.58 -0.55
N ARG A 67 -6.20 10.40 -0.51
CA ARG A 67 -7.65 10.30 -0.29
C ARG A 67 -8.03 9.06 0.49
N VAL A 68 -9.03 9.20 1.36
CA VAL A 68 -9.72 8.08 2.01
C VAL A 68 -11.14 8.02 1.48
N THR A 69 -11.60 6.84 1.04
CA THR A 69 -12.98 6.65 0.57
C THR A 69 -13.52 5.32 1.07
N LYS A 70 -14.65 5.36 1.80
CA LYS A 70 -15.29 4.17 2.40
C LYS A 70 -14.32 3.27 3.19
N GLY A 71 -13.39 3.88 3.95
CA GLY A 71 -12.37 3.16 4.73
C GLY A 71 -11.20 2.60 3.92
N LYS A 72 -11.16 2.81 2.60
CA LYS A 72 -10.02 2.49 1.74
C LYS A 72 -9.12 3.71 1.59
N MET A 73 -7.82 3.50 1.73
CA MET A 73 -6.78 4.52 1.59
C MET A 73 -6.21 4.47 0.17
N TYR A 74 -6.11 5.63 -0.46
CA TYR A 74 -5.55 5.82 -1.80
C TYR A 74 -4.39 6.80 -1.74
N PHE A 75 -3.33 6.44 -2.46
CA PHE A 75 -2.07 7.15 -2.55
C PHE A 75 -1.85 7.60 -3.99
N GLU A 76 -1.17 8.71 -4.18
CA GLU A 76 -0.75 9.10 -5.52
C GLU A 76 0.39 8.18 -5.98
N GLY A 77 0.25 7.57 -7.16
CA GLY A 77 1.32 6.73 -7.70
C GLY A 77 2.64 7.48 -7.83
N ARG A 78 2.62 8.77 -8.19
CA ARG A 78 3.83 9.62 -8.27
C ARG A 78 4.54 9.76 -6.92
N ALA A 79 3.79 9.92 -5.83
CA ALA A 79 4.36 10.01 -4.48
C ALA A 79 4.97 8.68 -4.03
N VAL A 80 4.31 7.55 -4.36
CA VAL A 80 4.84 6.22 -4.08
C VAL A 80 6.09 5.93 -4.90
N LYS A 81 6.12 6.33 -6.18
CA LYS A 81 7.32 6.23 -7.03
C LYS A 81 8.49 7.01 -6.43
N ALA A 82 8.26 8.27 -6.04
CA ALA A 82 9.28 9.12 -5.43
C ALA A 82 9.83 8.52 -4.13
N TYR A 83 8.99 7.84 -3.34
CA TYR A 83 9.40 7.14 -2.12
C TYR A 83 10.29 5.92 -2.38
N ILE A 84 10.12 5.22 -3.51
CA ILE A 84 10.94 4.05 -3.88
C ILE A 84 12.26 4.48 -4.51
N ASP A 85 12.24 5.57 -5.28
CA ASP A 85 13.39 6.09 -6.00
C ASP A 85 14.40 6.79 -5.07
N ASN A 86 13.90 7.44 -4.01
CA ASN A 86 14.72 7.93 -2.88
C ASN A 86 15.05 6.81 -1.91
#